data_AF-A0A923W9U6-F1
#
_entry.id   AF-A0A923W9U6-F1
#
_cell.length_a   1.000
_cell.length_b   1.000
_cell.length_c   1.000
_cell.angle_alpha   90.00
_cell.angle_beta   90.00
_cell.angle_gamma   90.00
#
_symmetry.space_group_name_H-M   'P 1'
#
loop_
_entity.id
_entity.type
_entity.pdbx_description
1 polymer ?
#
loop_
_entity_poly.entity_id
_entity_poly.type
_entity_poly.pdbx_seq_one_letter_code
_entity_poly.pdbx_strand_id
1 'polypeptide(L)'
;MNVLSQRLPRFLITSALLYVGWYLFYTRLLHGGAWGYSLDSLLCQHIAESAAGVLRFFGYQSVAKNTFLFLNNHHVVSVGWQCDGMAVMALFAGFIIAYPGPWRAKLWFVPAGILIIHGINILRVVALALNQVFSRDTTQFNHHYTFTIVVYGFIFWFWTIWVRRFASTPTTPSAGAGASDQVVSSPANA
;
A
#
# COMPACT_ATOMS: atom_id res chain seq x y z
N MET A 1 -30.55 -9.20 3.93
CA MET A 1 -29.41 -8.24 4.00
C MET A 1 -28.32 -8.76 3.07
N ASN A 2 -27.91 -7.98 2.06
CA ASN A 2 -27.01 -8.41 0.97
C ASN A 2 -25.70 -9.00 1.51
N VAL A 3 -25.22 -10.09 0.90
CA VAL A 3 -23.95 -10.76 1.25
C VAL A 3 -22.76 -9.77 1.23
N LEU A 4 -22.82 -8.75 0.36
CA LEU A 4 -21.86 -7.63 0.32
C LEU A 4 -21.85 -6.81 1.62
N SER A 5 -23.02 -6.57 2.21
CA SER A 5 -23.19 -5.81 3.46
C SER A 5 -22.67 -6.55 4.69
N GLN A 6 -22.52 -7.87 4.65
CA GLN A 6 -21.97 -8.66 5.77
C GLN A 6 -20.46 -8.88 5.64
N ARG A 7 -19.92 -8.95 4.42
CA ARG A 7 -18.48 -9.18 4.18
C ARG A 7 -17.65 -7.91 4.35
N LEU A 8 -18.20 -6.75 3.98
CA LEU A 8 -17.49 -5.47 4.06
C LEU A 8 -17.15 -5.06 5.52
N PRO A 9 -18.08 -5.11 6.49
CA PRO A 9 -17.76 -4.75 7.88
C PRO A 9 -16.69 -5.66 8.47
N ARG A 10 -16.76 -6.97 8.19
CA ARG A 10 -15.75 -7.93 8.66
C ARG A 10 -14.36 -7.59 8.12
N PHE A 11 -14.24 -7.32 6.82
CA PHE A 11 -12.99 -6.90 6.20
C PHE A 11 -12.44 -5.62 6.84
N LEU A 12 -13.29 -4.60 7.02
CA LEU A 12 -12.90 -3.32 7.60
C LEU A 12 -12.44 -3.47 9.06
N ILE A 13 -13.20 -4.23 9.87
CA ILE A 13 -12.84 -4.51 11.26
C ILE A 13 -11.53 -5.28 11.34
N THR A 14 -11.37 -6.36 10.56
CA THR A 14 -10.13 -7.14 10.55
C THR A 14 -8.93 -6.30 10.10
N SER A 15 -9.09 -5.48 9.06
CA SER A 15 -8.03 -4.57 8.58
C SER A 15 -7.67 -3.53 9.65
N ALA A 16 -8.67 -2.95 10.32
CA ALA A 16 -8.45 -1.99 11.39
C ALA A 16 -7.71 -2.64 12.58
N LEU A 17 -8.12 -3.84 12.99
CA LEU A 17 -7.44 -4.58 14.06
C LEU A 17 -6.00 -4.95 13.70
N LEU A 18 -5.75 -5.39 12.46
CA LEU A 18 -4.40 -5.66 11.99
C LEU A 18 -3.54 -4.40 11.97
N TYR A 19 -4.09 -3.28 11.51
CA TYR A 19 -3.36 -2.01 11.49
C TYR A 19 -3.08 -1.49 12.90
N VAL A 20 -4.05 -1.55 13.82
CA VAL A 20 -3.86 -1.16 15.23
C VAL A 20 -2.84 -2.10 15.88
N GLY A 21 -2.94 -3.41 15.66
CA GLY A 21 -1.99 -4.40 16.17
C GLY A 21 -0.57 -4.12 15.65
N TRP A 22 -0.43 -3.85 14.35
CA TRP A 22 0.83 -3.42 13.75
C TRP A 22 1.35 -2.12 14.38
N TYR A 23 0.49 -1.11 14.53
CA TYR A 23 0.88 0.18 15.09
C TYR A 23 1.36 0.05 16.54
N LEU A 24 0.70 -0.77 17.37
CA LEU A 24 1.13 -1.07 18.73
C LEU A 24 2.43 -1.86 18.74
N PHE A 25 2.58 -2.85 17.86
CA PHE A 25 3.82 -3.60 17.70
C PHE A 25 4.98 -2.68 17.30
N TYR A 26 4.77 -1.84 16.29
CA TYR A 26 5.76 -0.88 15.82
C TYR A 26 6.15 0.11 16.91
N THR A 27 5.19 0.76 17.56
CA THR A 27 5.48 1.79 18.58
C THR A 27 6.12 1.22 19.84
N ARG A 28 5.72 0.02 20.28
CA ARG A 28 6.22 -0.57 21.53
C ARG A 28 7.51 -1.38 21.36
N LEU A 29 7.62 -2.17 20.29
CA LEU A 29 8.72 -3.13 20.13
C LEU A 29 9.78 -2.64 19.15
N LEU A 30 9.37 -2.01 18.04
CA LEU A 30 10.33 -1.50 17.06
C LEU A 30 10.84 -0.14 17.49
N HIS A 31 10.00 0.90 17.53
CA HIS A 31 10.45 2.26 17.80
C HIS A 31 10.90 2.48 19.26
N GLY A 32 10.27 1.80 20.22
CA GLY A 32 10.65 1.85 21.64
C GLY A 32 11.78 0.90 22.06
N GLY A 33 12.21 0.00 21.16
CA GLY A 33 13.26 -0.99 21.41
C GLY A 33 14.53 -0.73 20.60
N ALA A 34 15.66 -1.28 21.03
CA ALA A 34 16.95 -1.12 20.33
C ALA A 34 16.93 -1.61 18.85
N TRP A 35 16.01 -2.53 18.53
CA TRP A 35 15.92 -3.17 17.22
C TRP A 35 15.23 -2.31 16.15
N GLY A 36 14.17 -1.57 16.46
CA GLY A 36 13.49 -0.79 15.41
C GLY A 36 14.18 0.51 15.09
N TYR A 37 14.90 1.14 16.03
CA TYR A 37 15.79 2.26 15.68
C TYR A 37 16.79 1.86 14.58
N SER A 38 17.27 0.62 14.63
CA SER A 38 18.20 0.07 13.63
C SER A 38 17.50 -0.21 12.29
N LEU A 39 16.26 -0.73 12.28
CA LEU A 39 15.53 -0.97 11.04
C LEU A 39 15.08 0.33 10.34
N ASP A 40 14.54 1.28 11.09
CA ASP A 40 14.10 2.57 10.56
C ASP A 40 15.30 3.30 9.93
N SER A 41 16.45 3.31 10.62
CA SER A 41 17.67 3.97 10.13
C SER A 41 18.24 3.28 8.89
N LEU A 42 18.26 1.95 8.82
CA LEU A 42 18.68 1.21 7.63
C LEU A 42 17.78 1.50 6.43
N LEU A 43 16.46 1.50 6.65
CA LEU A 43 15.49 1.75 5.59
C LEU A 43 15.60 3.19 5.07
N CYS A 44 15.73 4.16 5.99
CA CYS A 44 15.94 5.57 5.64
C CYS A 44 17.25 5.79 4.88
N GLN A 45 18.35 5.14 5.28
CA GLN A 45 19.64 5.20 4.58
C GLN A 45 19.51 4.63 3.17
N HIS A 46 18.92 3.45 3.03
CA HIS A 46 18.69 2.83 1.74
C HIS A 46 17.85 3.73 0.82
N ILE A 47 16.80 4.36 1.34
CA ILE A 47 15.97 5.30 0.58
C ILE A 47 16.78 6.52 0.15
N ALA A 48 17.57 7.10 1.05
CA ALA A 48 18.42 8.25 0.73
C ALA A 48 19.44 7.91 -0.36
N GLU A 49 20.12 6.76 -0.24
CA GLU A 49 21.09 6.27 -1.22
C GLU A 49 20.45 5.97 -2.57
N SER A 50 19.29 5.30 -2.57
CA SER A 50 18.53 5.00 -3.77
C SER A 50 18.06 6.27 -4.48
N ALA A 51 17.52 7.23 -3.72
CA ALA A 51 17.09 8.52 -4.25
C ALA A 51 18.28 9.30 -4.84
N ALA A 52 19.43 9.30 -4.15
CA ALA A 52 20.66 9.88 -4.69
C ALA A 52 21.08 9.20 -5.99
N GLY A 53 20.99 7.86 -6.08
CA GLY A 53 21.27 7.10 -7.29
C GLY A 53 20.37 7.46 -8.46
N VAL A 54 19.06 7.57 -8.22
CA VAL A 54 18.08 8.01 -9.23
C VAL A 54 18.40 9.44 -9.70
N LEU A 55 18.69 10.35 -8.79
CA LEU A 55 19.05 11.74 -9.15
C LEU A 55 20.35 11.81 -9.97
N ARG A 56 21.38 11.01 -9.62
CA ARG A 56 22.60 10.89 -10.42
C ARG A 56 22.33 10.36 -11.82
N PHE A 57 21.43 9.37 -11.94
CA PHE A 57 21.02 8.84 -13.25
C PHE A 57 20.41 9.94 -14.15
N PHE A 58 19.68 10.90 -13.57
CA PHE A 58 19.15 12.07 -14.28
C PHE A 58 20.15 13.25 -14.43
N GLY A 59 21.43 13.04 -14.08
CA GLY A 59 22.49 14.04 -14.28
C GLY A 59 22.68 15.06 -13.14
N TYR A 60 22.00 14.88 -12.00
CA TYR A 60 22.21 15.75 -10.84
C TYR A 60 23.45 15.31 -10.05
N GLN A 61 24.22 16.27 -9.51
CA GLN A 61 25.26 15.94 -8.54
C GLN A 61 24.65 15.70 -7.16
N SER A 62 24.30 14.45 -6.88
CA SER A 62 23.64 14.03 -5.64
C SER A 62 24.46 13.01 -4.84
N VAL A 63 24.49 13.22 -3.53
CA VAL A 63 25.16 12.35 -2.55
C VAL A 63 24.23 12.13 -1.36
N ALA A 64 24.12 10.89 -0.90
CA ALA A 64 23.52 10.56 0.38
C ALA A 64 24.62 10.44 1.44
N LYS A 65 24.40 11.02 2.62
CA LYS A 65 25.22 10.82 3.81
C LYS A 65 24.29 10.40 4.94
N ASN A 66 24.35 9.14 5.34
CA ASN A 66 23.38 8.52 6.23
C ASN A 66 21.95 8.70 5.69
N THR A 67 21.09 9.41 6.42
CA THR A 67 19.71 9.69 6.03
C THR A 67 19.53 11.05 5.35
N PHE A 68 20.62 11.79 5.13
CA PHE A 68 20.59 13.12 4.53
C PHE A 68 20.93 13.06 3.04
N LEU A 69 20.12 13.72 2.23
CA LEU A 69 20.32 13.85 0.79
C LEU A 69 20.83 15.24 0.46
N PHE A 70 21.92 15.30 -0.31
CA PHE A 70 22.56 16.53 -0.76
C PHE A 70 22.52 16.62 -2.29
N LEU A 71 22.25 17.82 -2.80
CA LEU A 71 22.36 18.18 -4.22
C LEU A 71 23.32 19.38 -4.34
N ASN A 72 24.34 19.29 -5.20
CA ASN A 72 25.36 20.33 -5.37
C ASN A 72 25.96 20.78 -4.02
N ASN A 73 26.22 19.84 -3.13
CA ASN A 73 26.72 20.07 -1.76
C ASN A 73 25.76 20.83 -0.81
N HIS A 74 24.51 21.08 -1.22
CA HIS A 74 23.46 21.64 -0.38
C HIS A 74 22.51 20.55 0.12
N HIS A 75 22.17 20.60 1.40
CA HIS A 75 21.19 19.70 1.99
C HIS A 75 19.79 19.99 1.42
N VAL A 76 19.12 18.96 0.90
CA VAL A 76 17.77 19.10 0.29
C VAL A 76 16.70 18.29 1.01
N VAL A 77 17.00 17.09 1.51
CA VAL A 77 16.00 16.25 2.19
C VAL A 77 16.65 15.46 3.33
N SER A 78 16.00 15.48 4.50
CA SER A 78 16.27 14.54 5.59
C SER A 78 15.25 13.41 5.54
N VAL A 79 15.68 12.17 5.31
CA VAL A 79 14.80 11.00 5.32
C VAL A 79 14.60 10.56 6.78
N GLY A 80 13.39 10.77 7.31
CA GLY A 80 13.00 10.34 8.65
C GLY A 80 12.03 9.16 8.61
N TRP A 81 11.57 8.73 9.78
CA TRP A 81 10.59 7.66 9.96
C TRP A 81 9.25 7.92 9.25
N GLN A 82 8.91 9.18 8.94
CA GLN A 82 7.72 9.50 8.13
C GLN A 82 7.93 9.30 6.62
N CYS A 83 9.19 9.10 6.21
CA CYS A 83 9.62 8.92 4.84
C CYS A 83 10.12 7.51 4.56
N ASP A 84 10.12 6.61 5.54
CA ASP A 84 10.57 5.23 5.36
C ASP A 84 9.53 4.34 4.65
N GLY A 85 8.27 4.77 4.65
CA GLY A 85 7.15 4.06 4.03
C GLY A 85 6.67 2.82 4.80
N MET A 86 7.20 2.55 6.01
CA MET A 86 6.93 1.31 6.74
C MET A 86 5.46 1.18 7.13
N ALA A 87 4.86 2.24 7.66
CA ALA A 87 3.43 2.26 7.99
C ALA A 87 2.54 1.98 6.76
N VAL A 88 2.96 2.49 5.62
CA VAL A 88 2.25 2.38 4.33
C VAL A 88 2.34 0.96 3.77
N MET A 89 3.53 0.37 3.82
CA MET A 89 3.75 -1.04 3.44
C MET A 89 2.96 -2.00 4.34
N ALA A 90 2.93 -1.73 5.65
CA ALA A 90 2.16 -2.52 6.61
C ALA A 90 0.64 -2.39 6.41
N LEU A 91 0.15 -1.18 6.12
CA LEU A 91 -1.26 -0.95 5.78
C LEU A 91 -1.67 -1.78 4.55
N PHE A 92 -0.86 -1.75 3.49
CA PHE A 92 -1.10 -2.56 2.29
C PHE A 92 -1.11 -4.06 2.60
N ALA A 93 -0.10 -4.56 3.32
CA ALA A 93 -0.03 -5.97 3.70
C ALA A 93 -1.26 -6.38 4.52
N GLY A 94 -1.67 -5.54 5.48
CA GLY A 94 -2.87 -5.74 6.29
C GLY A 94 -4.14 -5.86 5.45
N PHE A 95 -4.33 -4.99 4.44
CA PHE A 95 -5.48 -5.06 3.54
C PHE A 95 -5.53 -6.36 2.74
N ILE A 96 -4.40 -6.82 2.21
CA ILE A 96 -4.32 -8.07 1.45
C ILE A 96 -4.57 -9.28 2.36
N ILE A 97 -4.01 -9.26 3.58
CA ILE A 97 -4.18 -10.34 4.56
C ILE A 97 -5.63 -10.42 5.03
N ALA A 98 -6.25 -9.29 5.38
CA ALA A 98 -7.61 -9.22 5.89
C ALA A 98 -8.67 -9.63 4.86
N TYR A 99 -8.43 -9.37 3.57
CA TYR A 99 -9.42 -9.65 2.55
C TYR A 99 -9.46 -11.15 2.18
N PRO A 100 -10.64 -11.76 1.99
CA PRO A 100 -10.76 -13.18 1.66
C PRO A 100 -10.09 -13.51 0.30
N GLY A 101 -9.26 -14.55 0.27
CA GLY A 101 -8.56 -14.97 -0.95
C GLY A 101 -7.55 -16.09 -0.68
N PRO A 102 -7.05 -16.76 -1.72
CA PRO A 102 -6.15 -17.90 -1.59
C PRO A 102 -4.80 -17.48 -0.98
N TRP A 103 -4.34 -18.19 0.05
CA TRP A 103 -3.11 -17.86 0.78
C TRP A 103 -1.87 -17.88 -0.12
N ARG A 104 -1.83 -18.78 -1.10
CA ARG A 104 -0.75 -18.84 -2.11
C ARG A 104 -0.63 -17.54 -2.90
N ALA A 105 -1.74 -16.90 -3.26
CA ALA A 105 -1.69 -15.62 -3.96
C ALA A 105 -1.19 -14.50 -3.06
N LYS A 106 -1.56 -14.51 -1.77
CA LYS A 106 -1.09 -13.54 -0.79
C LYS A 106 0.43 -13.62 -0.57
N LEU A 107 0.99 -14.84 -0.51
CA LEU A 107 2.41 -15.07 -0.23
C LEU A 107 3.36 -14.42 -1.24
N TRP A 108 2.99 -14.31 -2.52
CA TRP A 108 3.82 -13.61 -3.51
C TRP A 108 3.37 -12.16 -3.74
N PHE A 109 2.07 -11.88 -3.64
CA PHE A 109 1.53 -10.55 -3.92
C PHE A 109 1.91 -9.52 -2.84
N VAL A 110 1.97 -9.94 -1.58
CA VAL A 110 2.36 -9.06 -0.48
C VAL A 110 3.83 -8.60 -0.64
N PRO A 111 4.84 -9.48 -0.79
CA PRO A 111 6.21 -9.05 -1.04
C PRO A 111 6.36 -8.20 -2.31
N ALA A 112 5.71 -8.59 -3.41
CA ALA A 112 5.75 -7.82 -4.65
C ALA A 112 5.19 -6.40 -4.46
N GLY A 113 4.06 -6.27 -3.77
CA GLY A 113 3.48 -4.97 -3.46
C GLY A 113 4.31 -4.13 -2.51
N ILE A 114 4.93 -4.73 -1.50
CA ILE A 114 5.88 -4.05 -0.60
C ILE A 114 7.04 -3.46 -1.41
N LEU A 115 7.64 -4.24 -2.32
CA LEU A 115 8.73 -3.76 -3.18
C LEU A 115 8.31 -2.59 -4.08
N ILE A 116 7.11 -2.68 -4.67
CA ILE A 116 6.57 -1.60 -5.53
C ILE A 116 6.31 -0.33 -4.70
N ILE A 117 5.68 -0.46 -3.54
CA ILE A 117 5.41 0.68 -2.63
C ILE A 117 6.72 1.32 -2.16
N HIS A 118 7.72 0.51 -1.84
CA HIS A 118 9.06 1.00 -1.50
C HIS A 118 9.69 1.80 -2.64
N GLY A 119 9.58 1.31 -3.88
CA GLY A 119 10.02 2.04 -5.07
C GLY A 119 9.32 3.39 -5.25
N ILE A 120 8.00 3.43 -5.07
CA ILE A 120 7.22 4.68 -5.11
C ILE A 120 7.68 5.65 -4.01
N ASN A 121 8.00 5.13 -2.83
CA ASN A 121 8.48 5.95 -1.73
C ASN A 121 9.88 6.53 -2.00
N ILE A 122 10.76 5.80 -2.69
CA ILE A 122 12.02 6.36 -3.21
C ILE A 122 11.74 7.49 -4.20
N LEU A 123 10.80 7.31 -5.14
CA LEU A 123 10.40 8.35 -6.08
C LEU A 123 9.81 9.59 -5.39
N ARG A 124 9.08 9.41 -4.28
CA ARG A 124 8.62 10.52 -3.43
C ARG A 124 9.79 11.34 -2.90
N VAL A 125 10.85 10.70 -2.38
CA VAL A 125 12.04 11.41 -1.89
C VAL A 125 12.77 12.14 -3.01
N VAL A 126 12.88 11.53 -4.19
CA VAL A 126 13.43 12.19 -5.40
C VAL A 126 12.61 13.44 -5.75
N ALA A 127 11.28 13.32 -5.80
CA ALA A 127 10.40 14.42 -6.13
C ALA A 127 10.47 15.54 -5.09
N LEU A 128 10.58 15.21 -3.80
CA LEU A 128 10.81 16.17 -2.72
C LEU A 128 12.14 16.89 -2.85
N ALA A 129 13.22 16.18 -3.20
CA ALA A 129 14.52 16.78 -3.40
C ALA A 129 14.51 17.81 -4.53
N LEU A 130 13.87 17.48 -5.66
CA LEU A 130 13.70 18.41 -6.77
C LEU A 130 12.78 19.57 -6.38
N ASN A 131 11.69 19.30 -5.67
CA ASN A 131 10.77 20.34 -5.22
C ASN A 131 11.47 21.34 -4.27
N GLN A 132 12.34 20.87 -3.38
CA GLN A 132 13.14 21.73 -2.52
C GLN A 132 14.12 22.61 -3.31
N VAL A 133 14.62 22.14 -4.45
CA VAL A 133 15.51 22.93 -5.31
C VAL A 133 14.75 24.00 -6.09
N PHE A 134 13.60 23.64 -6.68
CA PHE A 134 12.86 24.53 -7.58
C PHE A 134 11.81 25.41 -6.88
N SER A 135 11.25 24.98 -5.76
CA SER A 135 10.13 25.66 -5.08
C SER A 135 10.03 25.28 -3.60
N ARG A 136 10.96 25.80 -2.79
CA ARG A 136 11.03 25.56 -1.34
C ARG A 136 9.71 25.79 -0.60
N ASP A 137 8.97 26.82 -1.00
CA ASP A 137 7.71 27.20 -0.34
C ASP A 137 6.64 26.11 -0.46
N THR A 138 6.70 25.29 -1.51
CA THR A 138 5.74 24.20 -1.75
C THR A 138 6.15 22.88 -1.10
N THR A 139 7.38 22.77 -0.59
CA THR A 139 7.94 21.49 -0.13
C THR A 139 7.20 20.92 1.08
N GLN A 140 6.83 21.77 2.04
CA GLN A 140 6.06 21.32 3.21
C GLN A 140 4.66 20.82 2.82
N PHE A 141 3.96 21.56 1.94
CA PHE A 141 2.65 21.17 1.45
C PHE A 141 2.72 19.85 0.67
N ASN A 142 3.68 19.74 -0.25
CA ASN A 142 3.84 18.54 -1.07
C ASN A 142 4.21 17.32 -0.23
N HIS A 143 5.11 17.48 0.74
CA HIS A 143 5.52 16.43 1.66
C HIS A 143 4.35 15.85 2.46
N HIS A 144 3.43 16.70 2.93
CA HIS A 144 2.34 16.30 3.82
C HIS A 144 1.07 15.89 3.09
N TYR A 145 0.69 16.57 2.01
CA TYR A 145 -0.59 16.36 1.33
C TYR A 145 -0.42 15.65 -0.01
N THR A 146 0.31 16.26 -0.94
CA THR A 146 0.40 15.78 -2.33
C THR A 146 0.91 14.34 -2.39
N PHE A 147 2.06 14.05 -1.78
CA PHE A 147 2.63 12.72 -1.84
C PHE A 147 1.83 11.70 -1.01
N THR A 148 1.21 12.13 0.09
CA THR A 148 0.31 11.27 0.87
C THR A 148 -0.87 10.83 0.02
N ILE A 149 -1.56 11.76 -0.65
CA ILE A 149 -2.71 11.44 -1.51
C ILE A 149 -2.29 10.50 -2.65
N VAL A 150 -1.15 10.77 -3.30
CA VAL A 150 -0.65 9.93 -4.41
C VAL A 150 -0.34 8.52 -3.93
N VAL A 151 0.41 8.36 -2.83
CA VAL A 151 0.82 7.05 -2.32
C VAL A 151 -0.38 6.23 -1.83
N TYR A 152 -1.29 6.85 -1.08
CA TYR A 152 -2.48 6.16 -0.57
C TYR A 152 -3.47 5.84 -1.69
N GLY A 153 -3.62 6.74 -2.67
CA GLY A 153 -4.40 6.48 -3.87
C GLY A 153 -3.84 5.30 -4.67
N PHE A 154 -2.51 5.22 -4.79
CA PHE A 154 -1.84 4.08 -5.42
C PHE A 154 -2.10 2.76 -4.66
N ILE A 155 -1.99 2.75 -3.33
CA ILE A 155 -2.27 1.55 -2.52
C ILE A 155 -3.70 1.08 -2.72
N PHE A 156 -4.65 2.01 -2.66
CA PHE A 156 -6.05 1.69 -2.88
C PHE A 156 -6.26 1.09 -4.26
N TRP A 157 -5.73 1.74 -5.31
CA TRP A 157 -5.77 1.23 -6.67
C TRP A 157 -5.14 -0.17 -6.80
N PHE A 158 -3.95 -0.37 -6.23
CA PHE A 158 -3.23 -1.63 -6.30
C PHE A 158 -3.94 -2.75 -5.54
N TRP A 159 -4.56 -2.43 -4.41
CA TRP A 159 -5.46 -3.33 -3.70
C TRP A 159 -6.69 -3.69 -4.55
N THR A 160 -7.29 -2.75 -5.30
CA THR A 160 -8.42 -3.10 -6.19
C THR A 160 -8.01 -4.08 -7.30
N ILE A 161 -6.78 -3.98 -7.81
CA ILE A 161 -6.24 -4.96 -8.77
C ILE A 161 -6.21 -6.34 -8.13
N TRP A 162 -5.71 -6.42 -6.89
CA TRP A 162 -5.65 -7.69 -6.18
C TRP A 162 -7.04 -8.30 -5.96
N VAL A 163 -8.01 -7.49 -5.53
CA VAL A 163 -9.39 -7.95 -5.33
C VAL A 163 -9.98 -8.50 -6.62
N ARG A 164 -9.80 -7.79 -7.74
CA ARG A 164 -10.37 -8.18 -9.04
C ARG A 164 -9.68 -9.40 -9.66
N ARG A 165 -8.38 -9.58 -9.45
CA ARG A 165 -7.58 -10.61 -10.13
C ARG A 165 -7.37 -11.88 -9.31
N PHE A 166 -7.33 -11.78 -7.98
CA PHE A 166 -6.92 -12.88 -7.10
C PHE A 166 -7.93 -13.23 -6.01
N ALA A 167 -8.81 -12.31 -5.62
CA ALA A 167 -9.77 -12.55 -4.55
C ALA A 167 -11.09 -13.20 -5.02
N SER A 168 -11.28 -13.41 -6.32
CA SER A 168 -12.45 -14.12 -6.87
C SER A 168 -12.53 -15.54 -6.31
N THR A 169 -13.50 -15.76 -5.43
CA THR A 169 -13.97 -17.10 -5.07
C THR A 169 -14.70 -17.70 -6.29
N PRO A 170 -14.64 -19.01 -6.55
CA PRO A 170 -15.47 -19.63 -7.58
C PRO A 170 -16.93 -19.30 -7.28
N THR A 171 -17.59 -18.54 -8.15
CA THR A 171 -19.04 -18.46 -8.15
C THR A 171 -19.53 -19.87 -8.47
N THR A 172 -20.01 -20.61 -7.48
CA THR A 172 -20.85 -21.79 -7.74
C THR A 172 -21.98 -21.29 -8.64
N PRO A 173 -22.14 -21.81 -9.87
CA PRO A 173 -23.29 -21.46 -10.70
C PRO A 173 -24.54 -21.79 -9.89
N SER A 174 -25.45 -20.82 -9.70
CA SER A 174 -26.76 -21.12 -9.13
C SER A 174 -27.53 -21.97 -10.15
N ALA A 175 -27.34 -23.28 -10.07
CA ALA A 175 -28.21 -24.23 -10.75
C ALA A 175 -29.58 -24.19 -10.07
N GLY A 176 -30.52 -23.42 -10.64
CA GLY A 176 -31.93 -23.48 -10.28
C GLY A 176 -32.69 -22.18 -10.48
N ALA A 177 -33.14 -21.92 -11.71
CA ALA A 177 -34.34 -21.12 -12.01
C ALA A 177 -34.69 -21.27 -13.51
N GLY A 178 -35.17 -22.46 -13.88
CA GLY A 178 -35.61 -22.79 -15.23
C GLY A 178 -36.52 -24.01 -15.20
N ALA A 179 -37.54 -23.98 -14.34
CA ALA A 179 -38.59 -24.98 -14.28
C ALA A 179 -39.92 -24.25 -14.05
N SER A 180 -40.42 -23.61 -15.10
CA SER A 180 -41.78 -23.08 -15.14
C SER A 180 -42.26 -23.10 -16.59
N ASP A 181 -42.54 -24.30 -17.09
CA ASP A 181 -43.33 -24.53 -18.31
C ASP A 181 -44.07 -25.87 -18.16
N GLN A 182 -45.03 -25.92 -17.23
CA GLN A 182 -46.09 -26.93 -17.21
C GLN A 182 -47.34 -26.30 -16.61
N VAL A 183 -48.05 -25.50 -17.42
CA VAL A 183 -49.48 -25.23 -17.20
C VAL A 183 -50.19 -25.29 -18.56
N VAL A 184 -51.26 -26.08 -18.59
CA VAL A 184 -52.45 -26.07 -19.48
C VAL A 184 -52.59 -27.16 -20.54
N SER A 185 -53.40 -28.18 -20.20
CA SER A 185 -54.72 -28.52 -20.80
C SER A 185 -55.07 -29.98 -20.41
N SER A 186 -56.27 -30.42 -20.04
CA SER A 186 -57.64 -29.93 -19.87
C SER A 186 -58.43 -31.10 -19.22
N PRO A 187 -59.45 -30.90 -18.36
CA PRO A 187 -60.38 -31.97 -18.00
C PRO A 187 -61.72 -31.87 -18.76
N ALA A 188 -62.34 -33.03 -18.95
CA ALA A 188 -63.75 -33.28 -19.33
C ALA A 188 -64.10 -33.35 -20.84
N ASN A 189 -64.36 -34.57 -21.33
CA ASN A 189 -65.68 -35.05 -21.82
C ASN A 189 -65.55 -36.28 -22.74
N ALA A 190 -66.12 -37.41 -22.27
CA ALA A 190 -66.79 -38.52 -23.01
C ALA A 190 -66.55 -39.85 -22.31
#